data_AF-A0A965AG00-F1
#
_entry.id   AF-A0A965AG00-F1
#
_cell.length_a   1.000
_cell.length_b   1.000
_cell.length_c   1.000
_cell.angle_alpha   90.00
_cell.angle_beta   90.00
_cell.angle_gamma   90.00
#
_symmetry.space_group_name_H-M   'P 1'
#
loop_
_entity.id
_entity.type
_entity.pdbx_description
1 polymer ?
#
loop_
_entity_poly.entity_id
_entity_poly.type
_entity_poly.pdbx_seq_one_letter_code
_entity_poly.pdbx_strand_id
1 'polypeptide(L)' 'MAEITAALVKELREKSGAGMMDCKKALTENDGDMEAAIDWLRTKG' A
#
# COMPACT_ATOMS: atom_id res chain seq x y z
N MET A 1 -11.61 -9.63 -0.14
CA MET A 1 -11.00 -8.58 -0.97
C MET A 1 -11.47 -7.26 -0.39
N ALA A 2 -10.71 -6.65 0.51
CA ALA A 2 -10.99 -5.25 0.86
C ALA A 2 -11.00 -4.44 -0.43
N GLU A 3 -11.98 -3.57 -0.63
CA GLU A 3 -11.99 -2.69 -1.79
C GLU A 3 -10.80 -1.72 -1.65
N ILE A 4 -9.69 -2.05 -2.30
CA ILE A 4 -8.53 -1.18 -2.37
C ILE A 4 -8.92 -0.01 -3.26
N THR A 5 -9.33 1.07 -2.61
CA THR A 5 -9.72 2.29 -3.29
C THR A 5 -8.50 3.05 -3.77
N ALA A 6 -8.67 3.86 -4.81
CA ALA A 6 -7.61 4.78 -5.25
C ALA A 6 -7.18 5.76 -4.15
N ALA A 7 -8.09 6.06 -3.21
CA ALA A 7 -7.80 6.89 -2.03
C ALA A 7 -6.84 6.17 -1.07
N LEU A 8 -7.07 4.89 -0.78
CA LEU A 8 -6.15 4.05 0.02
C LEU A 8 -4.77 3.99 -0.62
N VAL A 9 -4.67 3.70 -1.93
CA VAL A 9 -3.37 3.67 -2.62
C VAL A 9 -2.65 5.01 -2.54
N LYS A 10 -3.39 6.12 -2.67
CA LYS A 10 -2.86 7.48 -2.57
C LYS A 10 -2.37 7.79 -1.15
N GLU A 11 -3.14 7.43 -0.13
CA GLU A 11 -2.74 7.62 1.27
C GLU A 11 -1.47 6.82 1.60
N LEU A 12 -1.37 5.57 1.12
CA LEU A 12 -0.18 4.74 1.31
C LEU A 12 1.04 5.39 0.66
N ARG A 13 0.87 5.90 -0.55
CA ARG A 13 1.93 6.61 -1.27
C ARG A 13 2.39 7.86 -0.54
N GLU A 14 1.47 8.64 0.02
CA GLU A 14 1.80 9.85 0.78
C GLU A 14 2.56 9.53 2.07
N LYS A 15 2.22 8.42 2.74
CA LYS A 15 2.90 7.98 3.97
C LYS A 15 4.24 7.29 3.75
N SER A 16 4.33 6.43 2.73
CA SER A 16 5.51 5.61 2.46
C SER A 16 6.50 6.26 1.49
N GLY A 17 6.04 7.19 0.65
CA GLY A 17 6.83 7.75 -0.45
C GLY A 17 7.06 6.79 -1.63
N ALA A 18 6.49 5.58 -1.60
CA ALA A 18 6.71 4.56 -2.63
C ALA A 18 5.94 4.84 -3.94
N GLY A 19 6.29 4.11 -4.99
CA GLY A 19 5.60 4.17 -6.27
C GLY A 19 4.12 3.78 -6.16
N MET A 20 3.26 4.37 -7.01
CA MET A 20 1.81 4.10 -7.00
C MET A 20 1.48 2.61 -7.22
N MET A 21 2.26 1.93 -8.08
CA MET A 21 2.08 0.50 -8.36
C MET A 21 2.53 -0.38 -7.20
N ASP A 22 3.62 -0.01 -6.51
CA ASP A 22 4.08 -0.73 -5.32
C ASP A 22 3.09 -0.56 -4.18
N CYS A 23 2.55 0.64 -3.98
CA CYS A 23 1.50 0.91 -2.99
C CYS A 23 0.26 0.06 -3.26
N LYS A 24 -0.19 -0.01 -4.53
CA LYS A 24 -1.34 -0.83 -4.89
C LYS A 24 -1.07 -2.30 -4.63
N LYS A 25 0.13 -2.78 -4.97
CA LYS A 25 0.53 -4.18 -4.76
C LYS A 25 0.62 -4.50 -3.27
N ALA A 26 1.26 -3.64 -2.48
CA ALA A 26 1.37 -3.78 -1.03
C ALA A 26 0.00 -3.87 -0.37
N LEU A 27 -0.94 -2.99 -0.72
CA LEU A 27 -2.31 -3.09 -0.21
C LEU A 27 -2.99 -4.38 -0.67
N THR A 28 -2.74 -4.84 -1.90
CA THR A 28 -3.37 -6.06 -2.43
C THR A 28 -2.89 -7.32 -1.72
N GLU A 29 -1.60 -7.41 -1.44
CA GLU A 29 -0.99 -8.55 -0.72
C GLU A 29 -1.33 -8.55 0.78
N ASN A 30 -1.68 -7.39 1.33
CA ASN A 30 -2.01 -7.23 2.76
C ASN A 30 -3.50 -6.94 2.97
N ASP A 31 -4.38 -7.29 2.03
CA ASP A 31 -5.84 -7.13 2.15
C ASP A 31 -6.31 -5.70 2.56
N GLY A 32 -5.60 -4.68 2.10
CA GLY A 32 -5.88 -3.28 2.39
C GLY A 32 -5.41 -2.79 3.76
N ASP A 33 -4.65 -3.60 4.50
CA ASP A 33 -4.03 -3.20 5.76
C ASP A 33 -2.92 -2.18 5.50
N MET A 34 -3.09 -1.00 6.10
CA MET A 34 -2.21 0.14 5.90
C MET A 34 -0.83 -0.05 6.53
N GLU A 35 -0.79 -0.59 7.75
CA GLU A 35 0.46 -0.77 8.49
C GLU A 35 1.25 -1.91 7.86
N ALA A 36 0.58 -3.03 7.56
CA ALA A 36 1.20 -4.16 6.90
C ALA A 36 1.68 -3.79 5.48
N ALA A 37 0.94 -2.96 4.73
CA ALA A 37 1.38 -2.47 3.43
C ALA A 37 2.58 -1.51 3.54
N ILE A 38 2.66 -0.66 4.56
CA ILE A 38 3.85 0.18 4.82
C ILE A 38 5.06 -0.69 5.13
N ASP A 39 4.92 -1.69 5.99
CA ASP A 39 6.01 -2.61 6.33
C ASP A 39 6.42 -3.49 5.14
N TRP A 40 5.46 -3.91 4.33
CA TRP A 40 5.70 -4.60 3.08
C TRP A 40 6.54 -3.72 2.13
N LEU A 41 6.21 -2.44 1.99
CA LEU A 41 6.98 -1.50 1.18
C LEU A 41 8.38 -1.24 1.76
N ARG A 42 8.54 -1.23 3.09
CA ARG A 42 9.85 -1.06 3.73
C ARG A 42 10.76 -2.27 3.59
N THR A 43 10.18 -3.47 3.55
CA THR A 43 10.94 -4.73 3.44
C THR A 43 11.20 -5.13 1.99
N LYS A 44 10.37 -4.66 1.05
CA LYS A 44 10.48 -4.93 -0.40
C LYS A 44 10.99 -3.77 -1.25
N GLY A 45 11.04 -2.56 -0.70
CA GLY A 45 11.42 -1.31 -1.39
C GLY A 45 12.91 -1.12 -1.57
#